data_AF-A0A355U9P2-F1
#
_entry.id   AF-A0A355U9P2-F1
#
_cell.length_a   1.000
_cell.length_b   1.000
_cell.length_c   1.000
_cell.angle_alpha   90.00
_cell.angle_beta   90.00
_cell.angle_gamma   90.00
#
_symmetry.space_group_name_H-M   'P 1'
#
loop_
_entity.id
_entity.type
_entity.pdbx_description
1 polymer ?
#
loop_
_entity_poly.entity_id
_entity_poly.type
_entity_poly.pdbx_seq_one_letter_code
_entity_poly.pdbx_strand_id
1 'polypeptide(L)'
;ELKNIISPEIKSEGSYLYLAEHVPNANGGANYTQLNAMYTDIHQRIVKGDIISAQTVKDGGLAAALFKMAVGNGIGAVIQYHSDCFIPLLGSLILESKVELAEYTLLGKTGGNHLSMNDIHFDIAELSMAWENTLEPIFPAKSKNVQATEVAKALSTTTSIRKPNTVQTPRVFIPIFPGTNCEYETEHVFVDAGAEVHTALFRNYNEKAIQESIATFISEISAAQIMMIPGGFSAGDEPDGSAKYIVSVLKNSEIKEAVHALLKRGGLILGICNGFQALVKSGLLPYGQIRDLDDSSATMTFNTIGRHISQTAHVQVKSDKSPWLKGMKNKKFIVPFSHGEGRFYASDTMVKELADNGQITTQYIDFEGNIALDMPYNPNGSVHGIEGITDATGQIYGRMGHPERFRVGLMKNIPEMEFMDIFKNGVEWFK
;
A
#
# COMPACT_ATOMS: atom_id res chain seq x y z
N GLU A 1 -18.98 7.84 -12.65
CA GLU A 1 -18.72 6.41 -12.85
C GLU A 1 -18.19 5.72 -11.58
N LEU A 2 -17.11 6.20 -10.95
CA LEU A 2 -16.53 5.60 -9.72
C LEU A 2 -17.53 5.26 -8.61
N LYS A 3 -18.52 6.16 -8.36
CA LYS A 3 -19.56 5.93 -7.34
C LYS A 3 -20.41 4.67 -7.59
N ASN A 4 -20.51 4.23 -8.85
CA ASN A 4 -21.31 3.08 -9.27
C ASN A 4 -20.48 1.77 -9.37
N ILE A 5 -19.17 1.80 -9.10
CA ILE A 5 -18.36 0.57 -9.06
C ILE A 5 -18.79 -0.25 -7.85
N ILE A 6 -19.08 -1.54 -8.06
CA ILE A 6 -19.35 -2.52 -7.00
C ILE A 6 -18.30 -3.63 -7.04
N SER A 7 -18.18 -4.34 -5.93
CA SER A 7 -17.25 -5.47 -5.73
C SER A 7 -18.04 -6.70 -5.27
N PRO A 8 -17.53 -7.92 -5.47
CA PRO A 8 -18.32 -9.15 -5.36
C PRO A 8 -18.62 -9.59 -3.92
N GLU A 9 -17.88 -9.11 -2.93
CA GLU A 9 -18.10 -9.50 -1.54
C GLU A 9 -19.45 -9.01 -1.02
N ILE A 10 -20.11 -9.85 -0.20
CA ILE A 10 -21.42 -9.53 0.40
C ILE A 10 -21.28 -8.25 1.24
N LYS A 11 -22.23 -7.30 1.13
CA LYS A 11 -22.12 -6.00 1.81
C LYS A 11 -22.81 -5.98 3.16
N SER A 12 -23.89 -6.73 3.33
CA SER A 12 -24.67 -6.71 4.57
C SER A 12 -25.47 -7.99 4.77
N GLU A 13 -25.87 -8.25 6.02
CA GLU A 13 -26.86 -9.28 6.33
C GLU A 13 -28.28 -8.83 5.95
N GLY A 14 -29.15 -9.80 5.65
CA GLY A 14 -30.56 -9.56 5.33
C GLY A 14 -30.84 -9.09 3.90
N SER A 15 -29.80 -8.87 3.08
CA SER A 15 -29.92 -8.58 1.65
C SER A 15 -30.50 -9.77 0.89
N TYR A 16 -31.18 -9.51 -0.23
CA TYR A 16 -31.64 -10.56 -1.14
C TYR A 16 -30.49 -11.02 -2.05
N LEU A 17 -30.43 -12.32 -2.32
CA LEU A 17 -29.54 -12.90 -3.33
C LEU A 17 -30.37 -13.40 -4.50
N TYR A 18 -30.02 -12.94 -5.70
CA TYR A 18 -30.66 -13.30 -6.95
C TYR A 18 -29.68 -13.94 -7.94
N LEU A 19 -30.18 -14.84 -8.79
CA LEU A 19 -29.49 -15.33 -9.96
C LEU A 19 -30.02 -14.63 -11.21
N ALA A 20 -29.16 -13.86 -11.85
CA ALA A 20 -29.35 -13.39 -13.22
C ALA A 20 -28.74 -14.44 -14.16
N GLU A 21 -29.58 -15.35 -14.64
CA GLU A 21 -29.17 -16.53 -15.39
C GLU A 21 -29.02 -16.24 -16.89
N HIS A 22 -27.87 -16.59 -17.45
CA HIS A 22 -27.65 -16.66 -18.88
C HIS A 22 -28.08 -18.02 -19.42
N VAL A 23 -28.94 -18.00 -20.44
CA VAL A 23 -29.40 -19.18 -21.18
C VAL A 23 -28.68 -19.21 -22.52
N PRO A 24 -27.73 -20.14 -22.73
CA PRO A 24 -27.02 -20.26 -23.99
C PRO A 24 -27.97 -20.55 -25.16
N ASN A 25 -27.53 -20.19 -26.38
CA ASN A 25 -28.21 -20.61 -27.60
C ASN A 25 -28.17 -22.15 -27.74
N ALA A 26 -29.02 -22.70 -28.61
CA ALA A 26 -29.08 -24.15 -28.85
C ALA A 26 -27.74 -24.79 -29.27
N ASN A 27 -26.81 -24.01 -29.81
CA ASN A 27 -25.45 -24.45 -30.16
C ASN A 27 -24.44 -24.36 -28.99
N GLY A 28 -24.89 -24.04 -27.78
CA GLY A 28 -24.06 -23.82 -26.60
C GLY A 28 -23.33 -22.47 -26.55
N GLY A 29 -23.48 -21.62 -27.56
CA GLY A 29 -22.86 -20.30 -27.62
C GLY A 29 -23.59 -19.24 -26.79
N ALA A 30 -22.90 -18.16 -26.46
CA ALA A 30 -23.47 -17.05 -25.70
C ALA A 30 -24.66 -16.39 -26.41
N ASN A 31 -25.75 -16.18 -25.68
CA ASN A 31 -26.90 -15.41 -26.12
C ASN A 31 -26.66 -13.92 -25.84
N TYR A 32 -25.94 -13.26 -26.76
CA TYR A 32 -25.56 -11.85 -26.61
C TYR A 32 -26.76 -10.90 -26.50
N THR A 33 -27.89 -11.24 -27.12
CA THR A 33 -29.12 -10.44 -27.00
C THR A 33 -29.62 -10.42 -25.56
N GLN A 34 -29.71 -11.60 -24.93
CA GLN A 34 -30.09 -11.72 -23.53
C GLN A 34 -29.06 -11.06 -22.61
N LEU A 35 -27.77 -11.36 -22.81
CA LEU A 35 -26.69 -10.82 -21.98
C LEU A 35 -26.63 -9.29 -22.02
N ASN A 36 -26.76 -8.68 -23.20
CA ASN A 36 -26.73 -7.22 -23.33
C ASN A 36 -27.93 -6.58 -22.60
N ALA A 37 -29.13 -7.14 -22.74
CA ALA A 37 -30.32 -6.65 -22.04
C ALA A 37 -30.17 -6.80 -20.52
N MET A 38 -29.73 -7.98 -20.07
CA MET A 38 -29.51 -8.30 -18.67
C MET A 38 -28.47 -7.37 -18.02
N TYR A 39 -27.28 -7.23 -18.63
CA TYR A 39 -26.23 -6.36 -18.08
C TYR A 39 -26.59 -4.88 -18.12
N THR A 40 -27.41 -4.44 -19.09
CA THR A 40 -27.93 -3.07 -19.13
C THR A 40 -28.85 -2.81 -17.94
N ASP A 41 -29.79 -3.71 -17.66
CA ASP A 41 -30.70 -3.60 -16.51
C ASP A 41 -29.92 -3.66 -15.18
N ILE A 42 -29.00 -4.62 -15.03
CA ILE A 42 -28.14 -4.73 -13.83
C ILE A 42 -27.36 -3.44 -13.61
N HIS A 43 -26.74 -2.88 -14.66
CA HIS A 43 -26.04 -1.61 -14.54
C HIS A 43 -26.96 -0.47 -14.08
N GLN A 44 -28.16 -0.35 -14.66
CA GLN A 44 -29.13 0.67 -14.22
C GLN A 44 -29.52 0.52 -12.75
N ARG A 45 -29.70 -0.72 -12.27
CA ARG A 45 -30.00 -1.02 -10.86
C ARG A 45 -28.82 -0.73 -9.93
N ILE A 46 -27.58 -0.95 -10.38
CA ILE A 46 -26.37 -0.54 -9.66
C ILE A 46 -26.32 0.98 -9.54
N VAL A 47 -26.59 1.71 -10.64
CA VAL A 47 -26.62 3.19 -10.64
C VAL A 47 -27.67 3.72 -9.66
N LYS A 48 -28.82 3.03 -9.55
CA LYS A 48 -29.89 3.37 -8.60
C LYS A 48 -29.56 2.99 -7.14
N GLY A 49 -28.59 2.11 -6.93
CA GLY A 49 -28.21 1.58 -5.61
C GLY A 49 -29.06 0.40 -5.13
N ASP A 50 -29.83 -0.20 -6.03
CA ASP A 50 -30.67 -1.37 -5.77
C ASP A 50 -29.82 -2.65 -5.66
N ILE A 51 -28.84 -2.81 -6.56
CA ILE A 51 -27.83 -3.88 -6.54
C ILE A 51 -26.53 -3.32 -5.95
N ILE A 52 -25.96 -4.02 -4.97
CA ILE A 52 -24.82 -3.53 -4.17
C ILE A 52 -23.58 -4.41 -4.22
N SER A 53 -23.72 -5.67 -4.62
CA SER A 53 -22.61 -6.54 -5.02
C SER A 53 -23.06 -7.48 -6.15
N ALA A 54 -22.10 -7.97 -6.93
CA ALA A 54 -22.37 -8.91 -8.01
C ALA A 54 -21.15 -9.81 -8.24
N GLN A 55 -21.39 -11.10 -8.47
CA GLN A 55 -20.34 -12.09 -8.68
C GLN A 55 -20.64 -12.97 -9.89
N THR A 56 -19.65 -13.13 -10.77
CA THR A 56 -19.77 -14.03 -11.94
C THR A 56 -19.78 -15.49 -11.52
N VAL A 57 -20.66 -16.27 -12.14
CA VAL A 57 -20.71 -17.73 -11.97
C VAL A 57 -19.87 -18.38 -13.06
N LYS A 58 -18.87 -19.18 -12.66
CA LYS A 58 -17.89 -19.84 -13.55
C LYS A 58 -17.68 -21.28 -13.10
N ASP A 59 -16.45 -21.77 -13.17
CA ASP A 59 -16.06 -23.07 -12.64
C ASP A 59 -16.40 -23.19 -11.15
N GLY A 60 -16.95 -24.35 -10.77
CA GLY A 60 -17.50 -24.61 -9.44
C GLY A 60 -18.90 -24.05 -9.18
N GLY A 61 -19.54 -23.46 -10.19
CA GLY A 61 -20.95 -23.07 -10.17
C GLY A 61 -21.30 -22.00 -9.13
N LEU A 62 -22.57 -21.98 -8.72
CA LEU A 62 -23.07 -21.11 -7.67
C LEU A 62 -22.35 -21.33 -6.35
N ALA A 63 -21.96 -22.58 -6.05
CA ALA A 63 -21.31 -22.92 -4.80
C ALA A 63 -19.97 -22.18 -4.63
N ALA A 64 -19.10 -22.28 -5.62
CA ALA A 64 -17.81 -21.57 -5.61
C ALA A 64 -17.98 -20.05 -5.73
N ALA A 65 -18.97 -19.58 -6.47
CA ALA A 65 -19.27 -18.15 -6.59
C ALA A 65 -19.70 -17.57 -5.23
N LEU A 66 -20.65 -18.21 -4.54
CA LEU A 66 -21.16 -17.78 -3.24
C LEU A 66 -20.07 -17.83 -2.17
N PHE A 67 -19.24 -18.87 -2.16
CA PHE A 67 -18.05 -18.92 -1.30
C PHE A 67 -17.16 -17.69 -1.49
N LYS A 68 -16.80 -17.35 -2.73
CA LYS A 68 -15.97 -16.18 -3.03
C LYS A 68 -16.62 -14.85 -2.62
N MET A 69 -17.95 -14.76 -2.59
CA MET A 69 -18.64 -13.57 -2.09
C MET A 69 -18.57 -13.44 -0.56
N ALA A 70 -18.42 -14.56 0.15
CA ALA A 70 -18.39 -14.60 1.61
C ALA A 70 -16.96 -14.52 2.19
N VAL A 71 -15.95 -14.96 1.42
CA VAL A 71 -14.54 -14.90 1.84
C VAL A 71 -14.08 -13.45 1.97
N GLY A 72 -13.40 -13.15 3.07
CA GLY A 72 -12.83 -11.83 3.38
C GLY A 72 -13.57 -11.10 4.49
N ASN A 73 -14.91 -11.08 4.47
CA ASN A 73 -15.73 -10.48 5.54
C ASN A 73 -16.51 -11.50 6.38
N GLY A 74 -16.60 -12.76 5.94
CA GLY A 74 -17.22 -13.84 6.68
C GLY A 74 -18.75 -13.79 6.72
N ILE A 75 -19.39 -12.92 5.92
CA ILE A 75 -20.84 -12.82 5.88
C ILE A 75 -21.40 -14.01 5.10
N GLY A 76 -22.26 -14.78 5.75
CA GLY A 76 -22.89 -15.96 5.22
C GLY A 76 -24.11 -15.70 4.35
N ALA A 77 -24.71 -16.80 3.91
CA ALA A 77 -25.90 -16.77 3.08
C ALA A 77 -26.64 -18.11 3.14
N VAL A 78 -27.97 -18.04 3.02
CA VAL A 78 -28.84 -19.19 2.86
C VAL A 78 -29.52 -19.09 1.51
N ILE A 79 -29.27 -20.07 0.64
CA ILE A 79 -29.85 -20.14 -0.70
C ILE A 79 -30.62 -21.45 -0.91
N GLN A 80 -31.64 -21.37 -1.76
CA GLN A 80 -32.38 -22.48 -2.31
C GLN A 80 -32.26 -22.43 -3.83
N TYR A 81 -31.77 -23.51 -4.42
CA TYR A 81 -31.57 -23.64 -5.85
C TYR A 81 -31.94 -25.06 -6.29
N HIS A 82 -32.93 -25.15 -7.18
CA HIS A 82 -33.53 -26.42 -7.59
C HIS A 82 -32.63 -27.28 -8.48
N SER A 83 -31.58 -26.69 -9.04
CA SER A 83 -30.58 -27.38 -9.87
C SER A 83 -29.29 -27.60 -9.10
N ASP A 84 -28.35 -28.33 -9.69
CA ASP A 84 -27.04 -28.57 -9.09
C ASP A 84 -26.24 -27.25 -8.97
N CYS A 85 -25.85 -26.90 -7.74
CA CYS A 85 -25.10 -25.69 -7.42
C CYS A 85 -23.65 -25.70 -7.95
N PHE A 86 -23.13 -26.85 -8.39
CA PHE A 86 -21.76 -26.99 -8.88
C PHE A 86 -21.64 -26.91 -10.40
N ILE A 87 -22.76 -26.85 -11.14
CA ILE A 87 -22.75 -26.68 -12.60
C ILE A 87 -22.31 -25.25 -12.95
N PRO A 88 -21.32 -25.07 -13.84
CA PRO A 88 -20.93 -23.75 -14.34
C PRO A 88 -22.05 -23.06 -15.11
N LEU A 89 -22.29 -21.78 -14.81
CA LEU A 89 -23.29 -20.94 -15.47
C LEU A 89 -22.63 -19.71 -16.12
N LEU A 90 -21.81 -19.93 -17.14
CA LEU A 90 -21.04 -18.87 -17.81
C LEU A 90 -21.93 -17.73 -18.30
N GLY A 91 -21.57 -16.49 -17.96
CA GLY A 91 -22.35 -15.30 -18.27
C GLY A 91 -23.44 -14.96 -17.24
N SER A 92 -23.67 -15.82 -16.25
CA SER A 92 -24.60 -15.55 -15.15
C SER A 92 -23.95 -14.80 -14.01
N LEU A 93 -24.76 -14.09 -13.23
CA LEU A 93 -24.35 -13.33 -12.06
C LEU A 93 -25.19 -13.70 -10.84
N ILE A 94 -24.54 -13.85 -9.68
CA ILE A 94 -25.20 -13.71 -8.38
C ILE A 94 -25.25 -12.22 -8.06
N LEU A 95 -26.43 -11.71 -7.70
CA LEU A 95 -26.68 -10.31 -7.38
C LEU A 95 -27.12 -10.17 -5.92
N GLU A 96 -26.46 -9.31 -5.16
CA GLU A 96 -26.96 -8.88 -3.85
C GLU A 96 -27.78 -7.60 -4.03
N SER A 97 -29.03 -7.62 -3.57
CA SER A 97 -29.95 -6.50 -3.69
C SER A 97 -30.61 -6.10 -2.38
N LYS A 98 -30.83 -4.79 -2.23
CA LYS A 98 -31.60 -4.19 -1.12
C LYS A 98 -33.10 -4.25 -1.33
N VAL A 99 -33.54 -4.51 -2.56
CA VAL A 99 -34.93 -4.52 -2.97
C VAL A 99 -35.25 -5.84 -3.65
N GLU A 100 -36.54 -6.13 -3.80
CA GLU A 100 -36.95 -7.29 -4.58
C GLU A 100 -36.77 -7.03 -6.08
N LEU A 101 -36.26 -8.04 -6.79
CA LEU A 101 -36.01 -8.01 -8.23
C LEU A 101 -36.85 -9.11 -8.89
N ALA A 102 -38.01 -8.76 -9.43
CA ALA A 102 -38.96 -9.73 -10.00
C ALA A 102 -38.45 -10.39 -11.29
N GLU A 103 -37.48 -9.76 -11.94
CA GLU A 103 -36.90 -10.17 -13.22
C GLU A 103 -35.85 -11.27 -13.08
N TYR A 104 -35.40 -11.55 -11.86
CA TYR A 104 -34.35 -12.52 -11.56
C TYR A 104 -34.82 -13.61 -10.59
N THR A 105 -34.17 -14.76 -10.64
CA THR A 105 -34.51 -15.89 -9.77
C THR A 105 -34.03 -15.62 -8.36
N LEU A 106 -34.94 -15.52 -7.38
CA LEU A 106 -34.56 -15.40 -5.98
C LEU A 106 -33.87 -16.68 -5.52
N LEU A 107 -32.62 -16.56 -5.06
CA LEU A 107 -31.88 -17.64 -4.43
C LEU A 107 -32.14 -17.69 -2.92
N GLY A 108 -32.14 -16.53 -2.26
CA GLY A 108 -32.31 -16.48 -0.80
C GLY A 108 -31.83 -15.18 -0.20
N LYS A 109 -31.20 -15.24 0.98
CA LYS A 109 -30.75 -14.06 1.73
C LYS A 109 -29.37 -14.23 2.34
N THR A 110 -28.68 -13.10 2.52
CA THR A 110 -27.40 -13.02 3.25
C THR A 110 -27.63 -13.02 4.76
N GLY A 111 -26.65 -13.49 5.52
CA GLY A 111 -26.67 -13.46 6.99
C GLY A 111 -25.91 -14.60 7.66
N GLY A 112 -25.49 -14.37 8.90
CA GLY A 112 -24.75 -15.35 9.70
C GLY A 112 -23.31 -15.52 9.22
N ASN A 113 -22.68 -16.61 9.64
CA ASN A 113 -21.27 -16.95 9.36
C ASN A 113 -21.12 -18.32 8.66
N HIS A 114 -22.19 -18.79 8.02
CA HIS A 114 -22.24 -20.07 7.33
C HIS A 114 -22.82 -19.90 5.93
N LEU A 115 -22.47 -20.80 5.02
CA LEU A 115 -23.11 -20.92 3.71
C LEU A 115 -24.03 -22.12 3.72
N SER A 116 -25.31 -21.90 3.43
CA SER A 116 -26.29 -22.97 3.28
C SER A 116 -26.79 -23.00 1.84
N MET A 117 -26.64 -24.15 1.20
CA MET A 117 -27.08 -24.39 -0.17
C MET A 117 -28.03 -25.58 -0.14
N ASN A 118 -29.33 -25.32 -0.27
CA ASN A 118 -30.38 -26.31 -0.03
C ASN A 118 -30.25 -26.88 1.40
N ASP A 119 -30.04 -28.19 1.53
CA ASP A 119 -29.89 -28.90 2.81
C ASP A 119 -28.43 -29.07 3.27
N ILE A 120 -27.47 -28.50 2.53
CA ILE A 120 -26.03 -28.63 2.82
C ILE A 120 -25.53 -27.34 3.46
N HIS A 121 -24.81 -27.49 4.58
CA HIS A 121 -24.26 -26.38 5.36
C HIS A 121 -22.74 -26.43 5.40
N PHE A 122 -22.10 -25.27 5.24
CA PHE A 122 -20.66 -25.10 5.29
C PHE A 122 -20.28 -23.99 6.26
N ASP A 123 -19.27 -24.25 7.08
CA ASP A 123 -18.60 -23.22 7.87
C ASP A 123 -17.63 -22.43 6.97
N ILE A 124 -17.74 -21.10 6.98
CA ILE A 124 -16.92 -20.24 6.10
C ILE A 124 -15.44 -20.30 6.48
N ALA A 125 -15.11 -20.44 7.77
CA ALA A 125 -13.73 -20.52 8.22
C ALA A 125 -13.10 -21.85 7.77
N GLU A 126 -13.85 -22.96 7.84
CA GLU A 126 -13.39 -24.25 7.31
C GLU A 126 -13.11 -24.17 5.80
N LEU A 127 -14.05 -23.62 5.02
CA LEU A 127 -13.86 -23.46 3.57
C LEU A 127 -12.68 -22.53 3.23
N SER A 128 -12.51 -21.44 3.99
CA SER A 128 -11.40 -20.50 3.80
C SER A 128 -10.06 -21.17 4.07
N MET A 129 -9.95 -21.93 5.17
CA MET A 129 -8.75 -22.72 5.47
C MET A 129 -8.44 -23.74 4.38
N ALA A 130 -9.45 -24.46 3.88
CA ALA A 130 -9.25 -25.43 2.79
C ALA A 130 -8.74 -24.75 1.50
N TRP A 131 -9.30 -23.59 1.16
CA TRP A 131 -8.90 -22.82 0.00
C TRP A 131 -7.46 -22.27 0.12
N GLU A 132 -7.11 -21.67 1.26
CA GLU A 132 -5.78 -21.12 1.53
C GLU A 132 -4.69 -22.21 1.56
N ASN A 133 -4.97 -23.34 2.22
CA ASN A 133 -4.01 -24.44 2.38
C ASN A 133 -3.61 -25.12 1.06
N THR A 134 -4.41 -24.95 0.00
CA THR A 134 -4.12 -25.56 -1.32
C THR A 134 -2.79 -25.05 -1.89
N LEU A 135 -2.49 -23.76 -1.71
CA LEU A 135 -1.28 -23.14 -2.25
C LEU A 135 -0.20 -22.84 -1.20
N GLU A 136 -0.52 -22.93 0.09
CA GLU A 136 0.41 -22.62 1.19
C GLU A 136 1.77 -23.37 1.10
N PRO A 137 1.84 -24.66 0.71
CA PRO A 137 3.12 -25.36 0.56
C PRO A 137 4.04 -24.80 -0.54
N ILE A 138 3.47 -24.09 -1.52
CA ILE A 138 4.19 -23.54 -2.69
C ILE A 138 4.40 -22.03 -2.52
N PHE A 139 3.41 -21.33 -1.99
CA PHE A 139 3.33 -19.88 -1.88
C PHE A 139 2.95 -19.45 -0.46
N PRO A 140 3.84 -19.64 0.53
CA PRO A 140 3.51 -19.40 1.93
C PRO A 140 3.01 -17.97 2.15
N ALA A 141 1.81 -17.85 2.71
CA ALA A 141 1.18 -16.59 3.08
C ALA A 141 1.55 -16.18 4.52
N LYS A 142 2.09 -17.09 5.33
CA LYS A 142 2.52 -16.84 6.72
C LYS A 142 4.02 -17.09 6.89
N SER A 143 4.69 -16.20 7.62
CA SER A 143 6.07 -16.42 8.06
C SER A 143 6.10 -17.28 9.33
N LYS A 144 7.24 -17.91 9.63
CA LYS A 144 7.42 -18.65 10.88
C LYS A 144 7.48 -17.66 12.05
N ASN A 145 6.55 -17.83 13.01
CA ASN A 145 6.39 -16.98 14.20
C ASN A 145 7.72 -16.58 14.85
N VAL A 146 8.00 -15.28 14.84
CA VAL A 146 9.00 -14.63 15.68
C VAL A 146 8.30 -14.18 16.95
N GLN A 147 8.81 -14.57 18.13
CA GLN A 147 8.21 -14.14 19.39
C GLN A 147 8.28 -12.62 19.55
N ALA A 148 7.20 -12.05 20.07
CA ALA A 148 7.11 -10.62 20.29
C ALA A 148 7.99 -10.14 21.44
N THR A 149 8.85 -9.17 21.15
CA THR A 149 9.42 -8.28 22.15
C THR A 149 8.87 -6.88 21.88
N GLU A 150 8.11 -6.34 22.84
CA GLU A 150 7.69 -4.94 22.78
C GLU A 150 8.93 -4.04 22.72
N VAL A 151 8.97 -3.14 21.74
CA VAL A 151 9.92 -2.03 21.76
C VAL A 151 9.51 -1.09 22.88
N ALA A 152 10.48 -0.71 23.72
CA ALA A 152 10.25 0.27 24.78
C ALA A 152 9.60 1.55 24.24
N LYS A 153 8.65 2.11 25.02
CA LYS A 153 8.02 3.40 24.69
C LYS A 153 9.09 4.48 24.59
N ALA A 154 9.02 5.27 23.51
CA ALA A 154 9.93 6.37 23.27
C ALA A 154 10.01 7.31 24.48
N LEU A 155 11.23 7.57 24.94
CA LEU A 155 11.52 8.65 25.87
C LEU A 155 11.43 9.96 25.09
N SER A 156 10.76 10.96 25.67
CA SER A 156 10.64 12.27 25.04
C SER A 156 12.02 12.95 25.03
N THR A 157 12.70 12.92 23.90
CA THR A 157 13.93 13.68 23.67
C THR A 157 13.68 14.75 22.61
N THR A 158 13.62 16.00 23.08
CA THR A 158 13.41 17.18 22.26
C THR A 158 14.70 17.57 21.54
N THR A 159 14.94 16.99 20.36
CA THR A 159 15.85 17.61 19.38
C THR A 159 15.04 18.66 18.61
N SER A 160 15.38 19.94 18.74
CA SER A 160 14.65 21.01 18.07
C SER A 160 15.04 21.09 16.59
N ILE A 161 14.06 20.92 15.70
CA ILE A 161 14.21 21.21 14.27
C ILE A 161 14.33 22.72 14.10
N ARG A 162 15.33 23.18 13.34
CA ARG A 162 15.43 24.59 12.98
C ARG A 162 14.26 24.96 12.07
N LYS A 163 13.38 25.86 12.53
CA LYS A 163 12.27 26.36 11.70
C LYS A 163 12.85 27.09 10.47
N PRO A 164 12.53 26.65 9.23
CA PRO A 164 13.02 27.30 8.02
C PRO A 164 12.30 28.64 7.79
N ASN A 165 12.80 29.41 6.83
CA ASN A 165 12.08 30.60 6.36
C ASN A 165 10.77 30.17 5.69
N THR A 166 9.69 30.89 6.01
CA THR A 166 8.41 30.73 5.32
C THR A 166 8.53 31.14 3.84
N VAL A 167 7.93 30.36 2.96
CA VAL A 167 7.80 30.63 1.52
C VAL A 167 6.35 30.44 1.09
N GLN A 168 5.89 31.22 0.11
CA GLN A 168 4.51 31.15 -0.37
C GLN A 168 4.20 29.80 -1.03
N THR A 169 5.12 29.33 -1.87
CA THR A 169 5.01 28.06 -2.60
C THR A 169 6.31 27.29 -2.44
N PRO A 170 6.36 26.26 -1.56
CA PRO A 170 7.57 25.47 -1.37
C PRO A 170 7.95 24.72 -2.64
N ARG A 171 9.22 24.78 -3.02
CA ARG A 171 9.76 24.01 -4.14
C ARG A 171 10.15 22.61 -3.69
N VAL A 172 9.62 21.60 -4.40
CA VAL A 172 9.93 20.19 -4.20
C VAL A 172 10.74 19.71 -5.41
N PHE A 173 11.93 19.15 -5.17
CA PHE A 173 12.69 18.48 -6.19
C PHE A 173 12.54 16.96 -6.08
N ILE A 174 12.12 16.32 -7.17
CA ILE A 174 12.00 14.86 -7.30
C ILE A 174 13.04 14.38 -8.33
N PRO A 175 14.21 13.88 -7.88
CA PRO A 175 15.17 13.25 -8.80
C PRO A 175 14.58 11.97 -9.41
N ILE A 176 14.67 11.83 -10.72
CA ILE A 176 14.26 10.64 -11.46
C ILE A 176 15.52 9.89 -11.90
N PHE A 177 15.54 8.59 -11.68
CA PHE A 177 16.58 7.69 -12.16
C PHE A 177 16.00 6.71 -13.19
N PRO A 178 16.76 6.24 -14.20
CA PRO A 178 16.37 5.08 -14.99
C PRO A 178 15.83 3.94 -14.11
N GLY A 179 14.57 3.53 -14.34
CA GLY A 179 13.88 2.48 -13.56
C GLY A 179 13.01 2.98 -12.38
N THR A 180 13.04 4.27 -12.08
CA THR A 180 12.02 4.91 -11.21
C THR A 180 10.64 4.73 -11.85
N ASN A 181 9.60 4.50 -11.05
CA ASN A 181 8.24 4.30 -11.57
C ASN A 181 7.12 4.80 -10.64
N CYS A 182 7.45 5.66 -9.68
CA CYS A 182 6.49 6.24 -8.73
C CYS A 182 6.48 7.78 -8.77
N GLU A 183 7.23 8.39 -9.70
CA GLU A 183 7.47 9.82 -9.76
C GLU A 183 6.20 10.62 -10.09
N TYR A 184 5.33 10.10 -10.95
CA TYR A 184 4.14 10.81 -11.42
C TYR A 184 3.05 10.91 -10.34
N GLU A 185 2.78 9.81 -9.62
CA GLU A 185 1.83 9.87 -8.50
C GLU A 185 2.37 10.71 -7.35
N THR A 186 3.69 10.70 -7.12
CA THR A 186 4.38 11.54 -6.13
C THR A 186 4.29 13.02 -6.50
N GLU A 187 4.58 13.38 -7.76
CA GLU A 187 4.43 14.74 -8.27
C GLU A 187 3.02 15.24 -8.04
N HIS A 188 2.01 14.46 -8.42
CA HIS A 188 0.62 14.86 -8.31
C HIS A 188 0.19 15.14 -6.86
N VAL A 189 0.57 14.30 -5.89
CA VAL A 189 0.20 14.56 -4.48
C VAL A 189 0.89 15.79 -3.89
N PHE A 190 2.09 16.14 -4.35
CA PHE A 190 2.75 17.38 -3.94
C PHE A 190 2.13 18.61 -4.60
N VAL A 191 1.73 18.51 -5.88
CA VAL A 191 0.98 19.57 -6.57
C VAL A 191 -0.36 19.81 -5.87
N ASP A 192 -1.10 18.75 -5.52
CA ASP A 192 -2.36 18.84 -4.78
C ASP A 192 -2.16 19.47 -3.38
N ALA A 193 -1.04 19.20 -2.73
CA ALA A 193 -0.64 19.85 -1.48
C ALA A 193 -0.24 21.34 -1.65
N GLY A 194 -0.15 21.83 -2.89
CA GLY A 194 0.16 23.21 -3.23
C GLY A 194 1.65 23.53 -3.20
N ALA A 195 2.50 22.58 -3.61
CA ALA A 195 3.93 22.78 -3.87
C ALA A 195 4.21 23.08 -5.36
N GLU A 196 5.35 23.68 -5.62
CA GLU A 196 5.93 23.78 -6.96
C GLU A 196 6.88 22.60 -7.17
N VAL A 197 6.49 21.62 -8.00
CA VAL A 197 7.27 20.40 -8.21
C VAL A 197 8.18 20.54 -9.42
N HIS A 198 9.44 20.18 -9.23
CA HIS A 198 10.44 20.10 -10.29
C HIS A 198 10.99 18.67 -10.35
N THR A 199 11.09 18.13 -11.55
CA THR A 199 11.62 16.78 -11.79
C THR A 199 12.76 16.84 -12.80
N ALA A 200 13.75 15.96 -12.64
CA ALA A 200 14.84 15.85 -13.59
C ALA A 200 15.34 14.41 -13.69
N LEU A 201 15.53 13.91 -14.92
CA LEU A 201 16.09 12.59 -15.19
C LEU A 201 17.61 12.60 -15.10
N PHE A 202 18.17 11.71 -14.29
CA PHE A 202 19.60 11.42 -14.26
C PHE A 202 19.99 10.60 -15.49
N ARG A 203 20.56 11.28 -16.49
CA ARG A 203 21.02 10.68 -17.75
C ARG A 203 22.41 10.09 -17.57
N ASN A 204 22.56 8.79 -17.82
CA ASN A 204 23.81 8.05 -17.63
C ASN A 204 24.33 7.33 -18.88
N TYR A 205 23.85 7.70 -20.07
CA TYR A 205 24.24 7.05 -21.33
C TYR A 205 25.64 7.44 -21.84
N ASN A 206 26.26 8.50 -21.29
CA ASN A 206 27.67 8.82 -21.47
C ASN A 206 28.16 9.79 -20.37
N GLU A 207 29.47 10.02 -20.30
CA GLU A 207 30.10 10.86 -19.28
C GLU A 207 29.58 12.31 -19.28
N LYS A 208 29.39 12.92 -20.47
CA LYS A 208 28.85 14.28 -20.58
C LYS A 208 27.45 14.38 -19.97
N ALA A 209 26.59 13.42 -20.26
CA ALA A 209 25.23 13.37 -19.73
C ALA A 209 25.20 13.19 -18.21
N ILE A 210 26.15 12.42 -17.66
CA ILE A 210 26.34 12.28 -16.20
C ILE A 210 26.69 13.64 -15.59
N GLN A 211 27.69 14.34 -16.14
CA GLN A 211 28.11 15.65 -15.63
C GLN A 211 26.98 16.70 -15.71
N GLU A 212 26.26 16.73 -16.83
CA GLU A 212 25.08 17.59 -16.99
C GLU A 212 23.99 17.25 -15.95
N SER A 213 23.75 15.97 -15.69
CA SER A 213 22.75 15.53 -14.69
C SER A 213 23.14 15.89 -13.27
N ILE A 214 24.42 15.73 -12.91
CA ILE A 214 24.98 16.15 -11.62
C ILE A 214 24.76 17.67 -11.44
N ALA A 215 25.13 18.48 -12.44
CA ALA A 215 24.96 19.93 -12.39
C ALA A 215 23.48 20.34 -12.24
N THR A 216 22.57 19.70 -12.99
CA THR A 216 21.13 19.92 -12.84
C THR A 216 20.65 19.57 -11.43
N PHE A 217 21.02 18.39 -10.90
CA PHE A 217 20.59 17.95 -9.57
C PHE A 217 21.08 18.90 -8.49
N ILE A 218 22.33 19.38 -8.55
CA ILE A 218 22.86 20.35 -7.59
C ILE A 218 22.05 21.65 -7.62
N SER A 219 21.75 22.17 -8.82
CA SER A 219 20.95 23.39 -8.99
C SER A 219 19.54 23.22 -8.40
N GLU A 220 18.88 22.12 -8.73
CA GLU A 220 17.54 21.79 -8.25
C GLU A 220 17.50 21.61 -6.73
N ILE A 221 18.42 20.82 -6.17
CA ILE A 221 18.55 20.61 -4.73
C ILE A 221 18.83 21.93 -4.01
N SER A 222 19.64 22.82 -4.58
CA SER A 222 19.99 24.11 -3.96
C SER A 222 18.81 25.07 -3.88
N ALA A 223 17.91 25.03 -4.86
CA ALA A 223 16.72 25.88 -4.91
C ALA A 223 15.55 25.32 -4.09
N ALA A 224 15.49 24.00 -3.90
CA ALA A 224 14.39 23.33 -3.23
C ALA A 224 14.36 23.55 -1.71
N GLN A 225 13.15 23.46 -1.15
CA GLN A 225 12.89 23.30 0.29
C GLN A 225 12.74 21.82 0.65
N ILE A 226 12.28 21.01 -0.29
CA ILE A 226 12.04 19.58 -0.12
C ILE A 226 12.76 18.80 -1.21
N MET A 227 13.48 17.76 -0.84
CA MET A 227 13.93 16.71 -1.77
C MET A 227 13.12 15.44 -1.50
N MET A 228 12.49 14.88 -2.54
CA MET A 228 11.69 13.66 -2.43
C MET A 228 12.26 12.58 -3.35
N ILE A 229 12.75 11.48 -2.78
CA ILE A 229 13.22 10.33 -3.56
C ILE A 229 12.06 9.33 -3.72
N PRO A 230 11.54 9.15 -4.95
CA PRO A 230 10.39 8.29 -5.21
C PRO A 230 10.73 6.79 -5.14
N GLY A 231 9.69 5.96 -5.15
CA GLY A 231 9.81 4.51 -5.30
C GLY A 231 10.11 4.06 -6.73
N GLY A 232 10.41 2.77 -6.88
CA GLY A 232 10.67 2.12 -8.16
C GLY A 232 11.75 1.06 -8.07
N PHE A 233 12.36 0.75 -9.21
CA PHE A 233 13.45 -0.20 -9.35
C PHE A 233 14.61 0.50 -10.07
N SER A 234 15.26 1.46 -9.40
CA SER A 234 16.36 2.22 -10.02
C SER A 234 17.45 1.26 -10.53
N ALA A 235 17.80 1.38 -11.82
CA ALA A 235 18.68 0.45 -12.54
C ALA A 235 18.27 -1.05 -12.45
N GLY A 236 16.98 -1.34 -12.27
CA GLY A 236 16.47 -2.71 -12.09
C GLY A 236 16.85 -3.33 -10.74
N ASP A 237 17.28 -2.53 -9.77
CA ASP A 237 17.91 -2.96 -8.51
C ASP A 237 19.19 -3.82 -8.70
N GLU A 238 19.83 -3.69 -9.87
CA GLU A 238 21.11 -4.32 -10.21
C GLU A 238 22.29 -3.31 -10.05
N PRO A 239 23.54 -3.77 -9.85
CA PRO A 239 24.01 -5.15 -9.75
C PRO A 239 24.02 -5.77 -8.33
N ASP A 240 23.86 -4.97 -7.27
CA ASP A 240 23.98 -5.45 -5.88
C ASP A 240 22.79 -5.01 -5.01
N GLY A 241 21.58 -5.16 -5.54
CA GLY A 241 20.34 -4.92 -4.82
C GLY A 241 19.88 -3.46 -4.78
N SER A 242 18.80 -3.25 -4.06
CA SER A 242 17.95 -2.08 -4.24
C SER A 242 18.60 -0.75 -3.91
N ALA A 243 18.25 0.27 -4.70
CA ALA A 243 18.63 1.68 -4.55
C ALA A 243 20.14 2.00 -4.66
N LYS A 244 21.00 1.03 -4.97
CA LYS A 244 22.46 1.24 -5.04
C LYS A 244 22.86 2.31 -6.06
N TYR A 245 22.13 2.40 -7.16
CA TYR A 245 22.37 3.42 -8.17
C TYR A 245 22.10 4.83 -7.62
N ILE A 246 20.98 5.03 -6.91
CA ILE A 246 20.66 6.28 -6.20
C ILE A 246 21.76 6.59 -5.18
N VAL A 247 22.17 5.61 -4.38
CA VAL A 247 23.23 5.78 -3.36
C VAL A 247 24.55 6.24 -4.00
N SER A 248 24.92 5.70 -5.15
CA SER A 248 26.15 6.07 -5.86
C SER A 248 26.12 7.53 -6.30
N VAL A 249 24.96 8.01 -6.77
CA VAL A 249 24.74 9.41 -7.12
C VAL A 249 24.74 10.30 -5.88
N LEU A 250 24.09 9.89 -4.79
CA LEU A 250 24.12 10.63 -3.52
C LEU A 250 25.54 10.73 -2.93
N LYS A 251 26.39 9.72 -3.13
CA LYS A 251 27.79 9.71 -2.65
C LYS A 251 28.75 10.55 -3.51
N ASN A 252 28.33 11.03 -4.69
CA ASN A 252 29.11 12.03 -5.42
C ASN A 252 29.34 13.25 -4.52
N SER A 253 30.57 13.75 -4.46
CA SER A 253 30.96 14.81 -3.52
C SER A 253 30.12 16.08 -3.66
N GLU A 254 29.82 16.52 -4.88
CA GLU A 254 29.09 17.77 -5.12
C GLU A 254 27.60 17.63 -4.78
N ILE A 255 27.00 16.49 -5.13
CA ILE A 255 25.60 16.18 -4.75
C ILE A 255 25.49 16.03 -3.23
N LYS A 256 26.44 15.33 -2.59
CA LYS A 256 26.50 15.17 -1.15
C LYS A 256 26.51 16.53 -0.44
N GLU A 257 27.37 17.45 -0.86
CA GLU A 257 27.44 18.79 -0.30
C GLU A 257 26.13 19.56 -0.52
N ALA A 258 25.49 19.44 -1.68
CA ALA A 258 24.20 20.07 -1.96
C ALA A 258 23.08 19.55 -1.02
N VAL A 259 23.02 18.24 -0.80
CA VAL A 259 22.07 17.58 0.13
C VAL A 259 22.32 18.03 1.57
N HIS A 260 23.58 18.06 2.01
CA HIS A 260 23.93 18.51 3.36
C HIS A 260 23.61 20.00 3.54
N ALA A 261 23.84 20.83 2.52
CA ALA A 261 23.44 22.23 2.52
C ALA A 261 21.92 22.40 2.59
N LEU A 262 21.13 21.51 1.98
CA LEU A 262 19.66 21.49 2.10
C LEU A 262 19.23 21.25 3.54
N LEU A 263 19.79 20.23 4.19
CA LEU A 263 19.47 19.92 5.59
C LEU A 263 19.91 21.06 6.52
N LYS A 264 21.12 21.60 6.35
CA LYS A 264 21.68 22.68 7.17
C LYS A 264 20.83 23.96 7.15
N ARG A 265 20.15 24.24 6.04
CA ARG A 265 19.24 25.40 5.91
C ARG A 265 17.78 25.10 6.30
N GLY A 266 17.50 23.94 6.88
CA GLY A 266 16.17 23.58 7.36
C GLY A 266 15.26 22.89 6.33
N GLY A 267 15.84 22.40 5.23
CA GLY A 267 15.10 21.63 4.22
C GLY A 267 14.65 20.27 4.76
N LEU A 268 13.67 19.67 4.09
CA LEU A 268 13.16 18.34 4.41
C LEU A 268 13.54 17.35 3.31
N ILE A 269 13.71 16.09 3.71
CA ILE A 269 13.91 14.97 2.78
C ILE A 269 12.87 13.89 3.07
N LEU A 270 12.24 13.39 2.01
CA LEU A 270 11.34 12.24 2.05
C LEU A 270 11.88 11.14 1.13
N GLY A 271 11.81 9.89 1.56
CA GLY A 271 12.10 8.73 0.73
C GLY A 271 11.05 7.66 0.90
N ILE A 272 10.46 7.20 -0.21
CA ILE A 272 9.42 6.17 -0.21
C ILE A 272 9.91 4.95 -0.99
N CYS A 273 9.76 3.76 -0.41
CA CYS A 273 10.17 2.49 -1.01
C CYS A 273 11.65 2.50 -1.45
N ASN A 274 11.94 2.62 -2.76
CA ASN A 274 13.31 2.76 -3.28
C ASN A 274 14.03 4.00 -2.75
N GLY A 275 13.31 5.09 -2.52
CA GLY A 275 13.83 6.24 -1.82
C GLY A 275 14.21 5.95 -0.38
N PHE A 276 13.39 5.22 0.39
CA PHE A 276 13.74 4.85 1.76
C PHE A 276 14.99 3.97 1.81
N GLN A 277 15.08 3.00 0.90
CA GLN A 277 16.28 2.18 0.73
C GLN A 277 17.52 3.03 0.45
N ALA A 278 17.42 4.02 -0.44
CA ALA A 278 18.52 4.94 -0.72
C ALA A 278 18.92 5.76 0.51
N LEU A 279 17.95 6.25 1.28
CA LEU A 279 18.22 7.03 2.49
C LEU A 279 18.94 6.21 3.57
N VAL A 280 18.52 4.96 3.80
CA VAL A 280 19.19 4.06 4.76
C VAL A 280 20.58 3.70 4.25
N LYS A 281 20.70 3.20 3.01
CA LYS A 281 21.97 2.72 2.44
C LYS A 281 23.00 3.82 2.15
N SER A 282 22.59 5.10 2.11
CA SER A 282 23.50 6.26 2.03
C SER A 282 23.95 6.79 3.39
N GLY A 283 23.31 6.35 4.48
CA GLY A 283 23.53 6.85 5.83
C GLY A 283 22.74 8.12 6.19
N LEU A 284 21.94 8.69 5.27
CA LEU A 284 21.01 9.76 5.62
C LEU A 284 20.06 9.33 6.73
N LEU A 285 19.58 8.09 6.70
CA LEU A 285 18.85 7.47 7.79
C LEU A 285 19.67 6.35 8.45
N PRO A 286 19.67 6.25 9.79
CA PRO A 286 19.12 7.19 10.77
C PRO A 286 20.04 8.38 11.11
N TYR A 287 21.20 8.52 10.45
CA TYR A 287 22.30 9.37 10.95
C TYR A 287 22.23 10.86 10.58
N GLY A 288 21.30 11.27 9.70
CA GLY A 288 21.13 12.66 9.29
C GLY A 288 22.17 13.16 8.27
N GLN A 289 23.07 12.30 7.79
CA GLN A 289 24.12 12.68 6.85
C GLN A 289 24.58 11.51 5.99
N ILE A 290 24.87 11.78 4.72
CA ILE A 290 25.52 10.81 3.82
C ILE A 290 26.89 10.43 4.37
N ARG A 291 27.09 9.14 4.66
CA ARG A 291 28.32 8.59 5.22
C ARG A 291 28.57 7.16 4.74
N ASP A 292 29.79 6.69 4.95
CA ASP A 292 30.06 5.25 4.82
C ASP A 292 29.48 4.50 6.01
N LEU A 293 29.00 3.29 5.71
CA LEU A 293 28.31 2.39 6.62
C LEU A 293 29.21 1.20 6.93
N ASP A 294 28.97 0.60 8.09
CA ASP A 294 29.64 -0.60 8.58
C ASP A 294 28.61 -1.66 9.01
N ASP A 295 29.08 -2.81 9.48
CA ASP A 295 28.24 -3.95 9.86
C ASP A 295 27.30 -3.67 11.04
N SER A 296 27.52 -2.57 11.78
CA SER A 296 26.63 -2.14 12.86
C SER A 296 25.48 -1.27 12.38
N SER A 297 25.51 -0.84 11.12
CA SER A 297 24.56 0.10 10.54
C SER A 297 23.21 -0.53 10.23
N ALA A 298 22.13 0.26 10.35
CA ALA A 298 20.83 -0.15 9.84
C ALA A 298 20.88 -0.38 8.33
N THR A 299 20.08 -1.33 7.84
CA THR A 299 20.03 -1.65 6.41
C THR A 299 18.64 -2.07 5.96
N MET A 300 18.47 -2.13 4.64
CA MET A 300 17.31 -2.69 3.95
C MET A 300 17.71 -3.96 3.22
N THR A 301 16.95 -5.03 3.40
CA THR A 301 17.26 -6.35 2.82
C THR A 301 16.01 -7.07 2.30
N PHE A 302 16.20 -8.27 1.77
CA PHE A 302 15.14 -9.13 1.25
C PHE A 302 14.03 -9.36 2.27
N ASN A 303 12.79 -9.35 1.79
CA ASN A 303 11.64 -9.77 2.57
C ASN A 303 11.86 -11.20 3.11
N THR A 304 11.36 -11.50 4.30
CA THR A 304 11.52 -12.84 4.91
C THR A 304 10.93 -13.98 4.08
N ILE A 305 9.91 -13.70 3.26
CA ILE A 305 9.31 -14.66 2.33
C ILE A 305 10.12 -14.91 1.05
N GLY A 306 11.21 -14.18 0.82
CA GLY A 306 12.06 -14.34 -0.36
C GLY A 306 11.41 -13.97 -1.69
N ARG A 307 10.30 -13.21 -1.68
CA ARG A 307 9.57 -12.78 -2.87
C ARG A 307 9.03 -11.36 -2.75
N HIS A 308 8.70 -10.79 -3.90
CA HIS A 308 8.01 -9.50 -3.99
C HIS A 308 6.61 -9.58 -3.35
N ILE A 309 6.27 -8.57 -2.54
CA ILE A 309 4.92 -8.37 -2.02
C ILE A 309 4.19 -7.30 -2.82
N SER A 310 2.90 -7.47 -3.03
CA SER A 310 1.99 -6.45 -3.55
C SER A 310 0.67 -6.55 -2.79
N GLN A 311 0.53 -5.77 -1.74
CA GLN A 311 -0.62 -5.82 -0.84
C GLN A 311 -0.78 -4.50 -0.08
N THR A 312 -1.87 -4.37 0.68
CA THR A 312 -1.99 -3.31 1.69
C THR A 312 -1.62 -3.85 3.07
N ALA A 313 -1.15 -2.99 3.96
CA ALA A 313 -0.94 -3.33 5.37
C ALA A 313 -1.40 -2.19 6.27
N HIS A 314 -1.74 -2.55 7.52
CA HIS A 314 -2.13 -1.58 8.53
C HIS A 314 -0.87 -1.04 9.20
N VAL A 315 -0.80 0.28 9.34
CA VAL A 315 0.30 0.96 10.00
C VAL A 315 -0.24 1.92 11.04
N GLN A 316 0.48 2.04 12.17
CA GLN A 316 0.21 3.05 13.18
C GLN A 316 1.37 4.04 13.24
N VAL A 317 1.05 5.34 13.28
CA VAL A 317 2.02 6.40 13.56
C VAL A 317 2.35 6.40 15.05
N LYS A 318 3.61 6.13 15.40
CA LYS A 318 4.11 6.08 16.78
C LYS A 318 4.70 7.40 17.24
N SER A 319 5.26 8.17 16.31
CA SER A 319 5.93 9.45 16.56
C SER A 319 5.50 10.48 15.50
N ASP A 320 5.10 11.66 15.96
CA ASP A 320 4.81 12.84 15.14
C ASP A 320 5.90 13.93 15.27
N LYS A 321 7.10 13.54 15.74
CA LYS A 321 8.27 14.43 15.89
C LYS A 321 8.67 15.08 14.56
N SER A 322 8.53 14.33 13.47
CA SER A 322 8.85 14.83 12.13
C SER A 322 7.74 15.73 11.58
N PRO A 323 8.07 16.83 10.86
CA PRO A 323 7.08 17.69 10.23
C PRO A 323 6.13 16.92 9.31
N TRP A 324 6.63 15.88 8.64
CA TRP A 324 5.87 14.98 7.78
C TRP A 324 4.68 14.32 8.48
N LEU A 325 4.77 14.08 9.79
CA LEU A 325 3.79 13.33 10.58
C LEU A 325 3.09 14.17 11.65
N LYS A 326 3.26 15.49 11.61
CA LYS A 326 2.68 16.43 12.57
C LYS A 326 1.19 16.17 12.76
N GLY A 327 0.76 15.96 14.01
CA GLY A 327 -0.64 15.73 14.37
C GLY A 327 -1.21 14.36 13.95
N MET A 328 -0.35 13.42 13.54
CA MET A 328 -0.77 12.06 13.17
C MET A 328 -0.49 11.01 14.24
N LYS A 329 0.11 11.36 15.39
CA LYS A 329 0.44 10.40 16.45
C LYS A 329 -0.77 9.55 16.85
N ASN A 330 -0.55 8.24 16.95
CA ASN A 330 -1.52 7.18 17.23
C ASN A 330 -2.57 6.92 16.14
N LYS A 331 -2.61 7.69 15.05
CA LYS A 331 -3.49 7.39 13.91
C LYS A 331 -3.07 6.09 13.24
N LYS A 332 -4.07 5.33 12.78
CA LYS A 332 -3.92 4.10 12.02
C LYS A 332 -4.26 4.38 10.56
N PHE A 333 -3.54 3.77 9.64
CA PHE A 333 -3.77 3.88 8.20
C PHE A 333 -3.63 2.51 7.55
N ILE A 334 -4.35 2.30 6.44
CA ILE A 334 -4.10 1.20 5.51
C ILE A 334 -3.33 1.77 4.34
N VAL A 335 -2.14 1.22 4.05
CA VAL A 335 -1.23 1.78 3.03
C VAL A 335 -0.83 0.70 2.03
N PRO A 336 -0.66 1.01 0.72
CA PRO A 336 -0.16 0.06 -0.27
C PRO A 336 1.34 -0.19 -0.12
N PHE A 337 1.76 -1.43 -0.38
CA PHE A 337 3.15 -1.87 -0.39
C PHE A 337 3.45 -2.65 -1.68
N SER A 338 4.62 -2.41 -2.26
CA SER A 338 5.05 -3.08 -3.49
C SER A 338 6.58 -3.18 -3.54
N HIS A 339 7.18 -4.26 -3.02
CA HIS A 339 8.63 -4.40 -2.98
C HIS A 339 9.13 -5.83 -2.74
N GLY A 340 10.36 -6.14 -3.17
CA GLY A 340 11.08 -7.39 -2.84
C GLY A 340 12.12 -7.26 -1.71
N GLU A 341 12.62 -6.04 -1.49
CA GLU A 341 13.72 -5.74 -0.55
C GLU A 341 13.34 -4.64 0.45
N GLY A 342 12.19 -4.78 1.12
CA GLY A 342 11.68 -3.74 2.03
C GLY A 342 11.87 -4.04 3.51
N ARG A 343 12.62 -5.08 3.85
CA ARG A 343 12.83 -5.48 5.24
C ARG A 343 13.85 -4.54 5.89
N PHE A 344 13.39 -3.71 6.82
CA PHE A 344 14.28 -2.94 7.68
C PHE A 344 14.93 -3.87 8.73
N TYR A 345 16.25 -3.76 8.85
CA TYR A 345 17.04 -4.52 9.81
C TYR A 345 18.01 -3.60 10.56
N ALA A 346 18.08 -3.78 11.87
CA ALA A 346 19.02 -3.15 12.78
C ALA A 346 19.21 -4.04 14.01
N SER A 347 20.31 -3.88 14.75
CA SER A 347 20.52 -4.57 16.02
C SER A 347 19.51 -4.08 17.07
N ASP A 348 19.19 -4.91 18.07
CA ASP A 348 18.28 -4.52 19.15
C ASP A 348 18.78 -3.28 19.92
N THR A 349 20.10 -3.14 20.06
CA THR A 349 20.72 -1.93 20.64
C THR A 349 20.36 -0.69 19.83
N MET A 350 20.52 -0.74 18.51
CA MET A 350 20.16 0.39 17.64
C MET A 350 18.65 0.64 17.63
N VAL A 351 17.83 -0.41 17.59
CA VAL A 351 16.36 -0.26 17.65
C VAL A 351 15.96 0.45 18.95
N LYS A 352 16.57 0.09 20.07
CA LYS A 352 16.37 0.76 21.35
C LYS A 352 16.77 2.23 21.29
N GLU A 353 17.92 2.56 20.72
CA GLU A 353 18.35 3.96 20.52
C GLU A 353 17.37 4.75 19.64
N LEU A 354 16.91 4.17 18.52
CA LEU A 354 15.91 4.78 17.65
C LEU A 354 14.59 5.02 18.37
N ALA A 355 14.15 4.06 19.20
CA ALA A 355 12.96 4.20 20.01
C ALA A 355 13.12 5.31 21.05
N ASP A 356 14.21 5.31 21.81
CA ASP A 356 14.53 6.32 22.84
C ASP A 356 14.66 7.73 22.24
N ASN A 357 15.02 7.86 20.95
CA ASN A 357 15.09 9.12 20.22
C ASN A 357 13.79 9.52 19.48
N GLY A 358 12.75 8.70 19.56
CA GLY A 358 11.49 8.91 18.84
C GLY A 358 11.60 8.83 17.31
N GLN A 359 12.62 8.11 16.81
CA GLN A 359 12.93 7.96 15.39
C GLN A 359 12.17 6.81 14.73
N ILE A 360 11.56 5.90 15.49
CA ILE A 360 10.60 4.92 14.96
C ILE A 360 9.26 5.64 14.77
N THR A 361 8.91 5.93 13.51
CA THR A 361 7.76 6.79 13.21
C THR A 361 6.50 6.02 12.89
N THR A 362 6.60 4.94 12.14
CA THR A 362 5.47 4.08 11.77
C THR A 362 5.80 2.62 12.00
N GLN A 363 4.82 1.86 12.49
CA GLN A 363 4.93 0.42 12.70
C GLN A 363 3.74 -0.32 12.07
N TYR A 364 4.00 -1.51 11.55
CA TYR A 364 2.96 -2.45 11.13
C TYR A 364 2.12 -2.89 12.33
N ILE A 365 0.81 -3.02 12.13
CA ILE A 365 -0.12 -3.52 13.14
C ILE A 365 -1.05 -4.60 12.56
N ASP A 366 -1.55 -5.49 13.42
CA ASP A 366 -2.65 -6.39 13.08
C ASP A 366 -4.00 -5.66 13.11
N PHE A 367 -5.10 -6.40 12.88
CA PHE A 367 -6.46 -5.83 12.88
C PHE A 367 -6.89 -5.35 14.28
N GLU A 368 -6.37 -5.98 15.34
CA GLU A 368 -6.60 -5.58 16.73
C GLU A 368 -5.78 -4.33 17.12
N GLY A 369 -4.78 -3.97 16.32
CA GLY A 369 -3.90 -2.83 16.52
C GLY A 369 -2.65 -3.14 17.34
N ASN A 370 -2.32 -4.40 17.56
CA ASN A 370 -1.04 -4.81 18.15
C ASN A 370 0.05 -4.72 17.10
N ILE A 371 1.30 -4.54 17.54
CA ILE A 371 2.45 -4.51 16.63
C ILE A 371 2.59 -5.85 15.93
N ALA A 372 2.60 -5.83 14.60
CA ALA A 372 2.80 -7.01 13.78
C ALA A 372 4.29 -7.24 13.52
N LEU A 373 4.73 -8.48 13.74
CA LEU A 373 6.12 -8.90 13.51
C LEU A 373 6.28 -9.84 12.33
N ASP A 374 5.16 -10.44 11.91
CA ASP A 374 5.11 -11.48 10.91
C ASP A 374 3.98 -11.25 9.90
N MET A 375 4.05 -11.99 8.80
CA MET A 375 2.98 -12.03 7.83
C MET A 375 1.70 -12.63 8.43
N PRO A 376 0.51 -12.16 7.98
CA PRO A 376 0.31 -11.27 6.84
C PRO A 376 0.46 -9.77 7.16
N TYR A 377 0.46 -9.39 8.44
CA TYR A 377 0.32 -8.00 8.86
C TYR A 377 1.62 -7.17 8.81
N ASN A 378 2.76 -7.81 9.05
CA ASN A 378 4.08 -7.29 8.69
C ASN A 378 4.54 -8.02 7.42
N PRO A 379 4.34 -7.41 6.25
CA PRO A 379 4.41 -8.14 5.00
C PRO A 379 5.85 -8.46 4.57
N ASN A 380 6.85 -7.93 5.27
CA ASN A 380 8.25 -8.03 4.88
C ASN A 380 9.19 -8.53 5.98
N GLY A 381 8.67 -8.69 7.21
CA GLY A 381 9.41 -9.16 8.37
C GLY A 381 10.43 -8.15 8.88
N SER A 382 10.15 -6.85 8.73
CA SER A 382 10.98 -5.79 9.34
C SER A 382 11.04 -5.97 10.85
N VAL A 383 12.24 -5.82 11.43
CA VAL A 383 12.45 -6.05 12.86
C VAL A 383 11.54 -5.12 13.67
N HIS A 384 10.96 -5.65 14.75
CA HIS A 384 10.08 -4.90 15.64
C HIS A 384 8.88 -4.21 14.94
N GLY A 385 8.46 -4.71 13.78
CA GLY A 385 7.36 -4.14 13.01
C GLY A 385 7.64 -2.75 12.46
N ILE A 386 8.91 -2.32 12.36
CA ILE A 386 9.27 -0.98 11.87
C ILE A 386 8.92 -0.84 10.38
N GLU A 387 8.10 0.15 10.04
CA GLU A 387 7.73 0.47 8.66
C GLU A 387 8.45 1.73 8.14
N GLY A 388 8.67 2.70 9.03
CA GLY A 388 9.32 3.95 8.70
C GLY A 388 10.07 4.54 9.88
N ILE A 389 11.11 5.30 9.57
CA ILE A 389 11.98 5.95 10.55
C ILE A 389 12.36 7.37 10.12
N THR A 390 12.87 8.16 11.06
CA THR A 390 13.49 9.47 10.78
C THR A 390 14.95 9.53 11.21
N ASP A 391 15.63 10.59 10.80
CA ASP A 391 16.86 11.01 11.47
C ASP A 391 16.56 11.60 12.86
N ALA A 392 17.59 11.87 13.65
CA ALA A 392 17.45 12.39 15.01
C ALA A 392 16.76 13.76 15.08
N THR A 393 16.86 14.57 14.01
CA THR A 393 16.16 15.86 13.93
C THR A 393 14.70 15.68 13.55
N GLY A 394 14.39 14.73 12.65
CA GLY A 394 13.06 14.56 12.06
C GLY A 394 12.91 15.23 10.69
N GLN A 395 13.97 15.86 10.15
CA GLN A 395 13.98 16.48 8.82
C GLN A 395 13.92 15.46 7.68
N ILE A 396 14.52 14.28 7.91
CA ILE A 396 14.55 13.17 6.96
C ILE A 396 13.56 12.12 7.41
N TYR A 397 12.60 11.78 6.56
CA TYR A 397 11.65 10.70 6.81
C TYR A 397 11.74 9.66 5.69
N GLY A 398 11.86 8.39 6.06
CA GLY A 398 11.86 7.27 5.14
C GLY A 398 10.82 6.24 5.53
N ARG A 399 10.15 5.65 4.54
CA ARG A 399 9.11 4.64 4.74
C ARG A 399 8.98 3.69 3.55
N MET A 400 8.44 2.48 3.77
CA MET A 400 8.21 1.52 2.69
C MET A 400 6.85 1.63 2.00
N GLY A 401 5.82 2.01 2.76
CA GLY A 401 4.46 2.14 2.25
C GLY A 401 4.32 3.35 1.32
N HIS A 402 3.44 3.22 0.32
CA HIS A 402 3.20 4.20 -0.74
C HIS A 402 1.91 4.99 -0.50
N PRO A 403 1.86 5.98 0.43
CA PRO A 403 0.69 6.83 0.61
C PRO A 403 0.30 7.58 -0.67
N GLU A 404 1.26 7.87 -1.57
CA GLU A 404 1.04 8.52 -2.86
C GLU A 404 0.18 7.68 -3.82
N ARG A 405 0.14 6.36 -3.64
CA ARG A 405 -0.69 5.40 -4.41
C ARG A 405 -2.12 5.33 -3.88
N PHE A 406 -2.66 6.47 -3.48
CA PHE A 406 -4.04 6.62 -3.01
C PHE A 406 -4.77 7.69 -3.81
N ARG A 407 -5.98 7.38 -4.26
CA ARG A 407 -6.96 8.36 -4.74
C ARG A 407 -8.35 7.94 -4.27
N VAL A 408 -9.21 8.93 -4.03
CA VAL A 408 -10.60 8.68 -3.65
C VAL A 408 -11.27 7.80 -4.71
N GLY A 409 -11.78 6.63 -4.28
CA GLY A 409 -12.44 5.66 -5.14
C GLY A 409 -11.53 4.58 -5.75
N LEU A 410 -10.20 4.65 -5.60
CA LEU A 410 -9.26 3.64 -6.13
C LEU A 410 -9.37 2.30 -5.38
N MET A 411 -9.42 2.35 -4.05
CA MET A 411 -9.44 1.17 -3.16
C MET A 411 -10.80 1.02 -2.48
N LYS A 412 -11.89 1.10 -3.26
CA LYS A 412 -13.27 1.12 -2.72
C LYS A 412 -13.65 -0.14 -1.94
N ASN A 413 -12.99 -1.26 -2.22
CA ASN A 413 -13.13 -2.53 -1.51
C ASN A 413 -12.30 -2.60 -0.22
N ILE A 414 -11.62 -1.51 0.17
CA ILE A 414 -10.93 -1.37 1.46
C ILE A 414 -11.52 -0.15 2.17
N PRO A 415 -12.68 -0.29 2.84
CA PRO A 415 -13.49 0.85 3.30
C PRO A 415 -12.80 1.79 4.29
N GLU A 416 -11.88 1.26 5.10
CA GLU A 416 -11.16 2.01 6.14
C GLU A 416 -9.90 2.71 5.60
N MET A 417 -9.60 2.55 4.30
CA MET A 417 -8.42 3.16 3.71
C MET A 417 -8.62 4.67 3.52
N GLU A 418 -7.82 5.44 4.25
CA GLU A 418 -7.79 6.90 4.17
C GLU A 418 -6.44 7.40 3.64
N PHE A 419 -6.44 8.62 3.10
CA PHE A 419 -5.21 9.24 2.62
C PHE A 419 -4.30 9.63 3.80
N MET A 420 -3.14 9.00 3.89
CA MET A 420 -2.09 9.41 4.83
C MET A 420 -1.30 10.59 4.25
N ASP A 421 -1.87 11.79 4.39
CA ASP A 421 -1.41 13.02 3.72
C ASP A 421 -0.14 13.63 4.37
N ILE A 422 0.95 12.89 4.32
CA ILE A 422 2.28 13.36 4.75
C ILE A 422 2.79 14.50 3.86
N PHE A 423 2.33 14.54 2.61
CA PHE A 423 2.75 15.51 1.60
C PHE A 423 2.30 16.91 1.97
N LYS A 424 1.02 17.08 2.31
CA LYS A 424 0.48 18.33 2.84
C LYS A 424 1.23 18.81 4.07
N ASN A 425 1.48 17.91 5.03
CA ASN A 425 2.25 18.23 6.23
C ASN A 425 3.66 18.77 5.91
N GLY A 426 4.36 18.14 4.96
CA GLY A 426 5.67 18.61 4.51
C GLY A 426 5.62 19.97 3.82
N VAL A 427 4.61 20.24 3.00
CA VAL A 427 4.43 21.53 2.32
C VAL A 427 4.03 22.63 3.31
N GLU A 428 3.09 22.36 4.21
CA GLU A 428 2.63 23.31 5.24
C GLU A 428 3.72 23.66 6.26
N TRP A 429 4.76 22.82 6.41
CA TRP A 429 5.91 23.17 7.26
C TRP A 429 6.63 24.45 6.81
N PHE A 430 6.60 24.74 5.51
CA PHE A 430 7.28 25.90 4.91
C PHE A 430 6.34 27.08 4.64
N LYS A 431 5.03 26.95 4.90
CA LYS A 431 4.04 28.03 4.82
C LYS A 431 3.82 28.62 6.22
#